data_AF-A0AAV6BLN3-F1
#
_entry.id   AF-A0AAV6BLN3-F1
#
_cell.length_a   1.000
_cell.length_b   1.000
_cell.length_c   1.000
_cell.angle_alpha   90.00
_cell.angle_beta   90.00
_cell.angle_gamma   90.00
#
_symmetry.space_group_name_H-M   'P 1'
#
loop_
_entity.id
_entity.type
_entity.pdbx_description
1 polymer ?
#
loop_
_entity_poly.entity_id
_entity_poly.type
_entity_poly.pdbx_seq_one_letter_code
_entity_poly.pdbx_strand_id
1 'polypeptide(L)' 'MHRQGYDLQLTQYEQRGWRATFYITGMEDSATSATASAFEETPWRTVQWAAWEALSKP' A
#
# COMPACT_ATOMS: atom_id res chain seq x y z
N MET A 1 6.51 -0.95 6.48
CA MET A 1 7.03 -2.33 6.41
C MET A 1 8.50 -2.31 5.97
N HIS A 2 9.31 -1.38 6.51
CA HIS A 2 10.65 -1.11 6.00
C HIS A 2 11.57 -2.35 5.97
N ARG A 3 11.31 -3.33 6.86
CA ARG A 3 12.06 -4.59 6.97
C ARG A 3 11.84 -5.57 5.80
N GLN A 4 10.79 -5.44 4.99
CA GLN A 4 10.54 -6.28 3.82
C GLN A 4 10.83 -5.56 2.49
N GLY A 5 11.52 -4.42 2.52
CA GLY A 5 11.77 -3.64 1.32
C GLY A 5 10.53 -2.94 0.78
N TYR A 6 9.49 -2.75 1.62
CA TYR A 6 8.31 -1.96 1.27
C TYR A 6 7.93 -0.89 2.30
N ASP A 7 7.70 0.32 1.84
CA ASP A 7 7.05 1.39 2.60
C ASP A 7 5.55 1.38 2.36
N LEU A 8 4.80 1.78 3.38
CA LEU A 8 3.33 1.77 3.36
C LEU A 8 2.83 3.18 3.63
N GLN A 9 2.07 3.72 2.69
CA GLN A 9 1.25 4.90 2.90
C GLN A 9 -0.20 4.48 3.11
N LEU A 10 -0.76 4.85 4.25
CA LEU A 10 -2.17 4.64 4.57
C LEU A 10 -2.84 6.01 4.69
N THR A 11 -3.84 6.26 3.84
CA THR A 11 -4.59 7.52 3.81
C THR A 11 -6.06 7.25 4.10
N GLN A 12 -6.61 7.96 5.09
CA GLN A 12 -8.03 7.95 5.37
C GLN A 12 -8.73 9.00 4.51
N TYR A 13 -9.72 8.56 3.74
CA TYR A 13 -10.66 9.44 3.06
C TYR A 13 -11.97 9.44 3.87
N GLU A 14 -11.99 10.12 5.02
CA GLU A 14 -13.12 10.27 5.95
C GLU A 14 -14.27 9.24 5.80
N GLN A 15 -15.31 9.55 5.02
CA GLN A 15 -16.48 8.69 4.79
C GLN A 15 -16.37 7.76 3.59
N ARG A 16 -15.37 7.94 2.73
CA ARG A 16 -15.16 7.14 1.53
C ARG A 16 -14.39 5.86 1.82
N GLY A 17 -13.60 5.82 2.89
CA GLY A 17 -12.85 4.65 3.32
C GLY A 17 -11.35 4.91 3.40
N TRP A 18 -10.56 3.86 3.24
CA TRP A 18 -9.12 3.86 3.43
C TRP A 18 -8.44 3.42 2.16
N ARG A 19 -7.37 4.11 1.80
CA ARG A 19 -6.45 3.70 0.76
C ARG A 19 -5.11 3.30 1.36
N ALA A 20 -4.67 2.09 1.07
CA ALA A 20 -3.28 1.68 1.29
C ALA A 20 -2.55 1.70 -0.04
N THR A 21 -1.31 2.16 -0.01
CA THR A 21 -0.37 2.06 -1.13
C THR A 21 0.96 1.56 -0.60
N PHE A 22 1.47 0.49 -1.21
CA PHE A 22 2.79 -0.05 -0.93
C PHE A 22 3.78 0.42 -1.98
N TYR A 23 4.96 0.82 -1.53
CA TYR A 23 6.07 1.28 -2.35
C TYR A 23 7.29 0.42 -2.08
N ILE A 24 8.11 0.14 -3.09
CA ILE A 24 9.43 -0.47 -2.86
C ILE A 24 10.30 0.53 -2.11
N THR A 25 10.77 0.15 -0.93
CA THR A 25 11.72 0.93 -0.13
C THR A 25 13.03 1.11 -0.89
N GLY A 26 13.55 2.34 -0.94
CA GLY A 26 14.86 2.65 -1.52
C GLY A 26 14.84 3.02 -3.01
N MET A 27 13.67 3.13 -3.64
CA MET A 27 13.54 3.74 -4.96
C MET A 27 13.23 5.23 -4.79
N GLU A 28 14.18 6.11 -5.17
CA GLU A 28 14.15 7.56 -4.92
C GLU A 28 13.06 8.35 -5.70
N ASP A 29 12.17 7.64 -6.41
CA ASP A 29 11.17 8.24 -7.32
C ASP A 29 9.77 7.68 -7.04
N SER A 30 9.13 8.23 -6.00
CA SER A 30 7.88 7.77 -5.35
C SER A 30 6.63 7.72 -6.25
N ALA A 31 6.72 8.05 -7.54
CA ALA A 31 5.60 7.96 -8.48
C ALA A 31 5.52 6.62 -9.23
N THR A 32 6.67 5.98 -9.51
CA THR A 32 6.71 4.71 -10.29
C THR A 32 6.84 3.48 -9.39
N SER A 33 7.26 3.67 -8.14
CA SER A 33 7.53 2.58 -7.19
C SER A 33 6.30 1.97 -6.53
N ALA A 34 5.10 2.46 -6.83
CA ALA A 34 3.86 1.95 -6.24
C ALA A 34 3.59 0.53 -6.77
N THR A 35 3.88 -0.49 -5.94
CA THR A 35 3.73 -1.90 -6.32
C THR A 35 2.30 -2.37 -6.21
N ALA A 36 1.54 -1.84 -5.24
CA ALA A 36 0.15 -2.21 -5.01
C ALA A 36 -0.62 -1.09 -4.32
N SER A 37 -1.91 -0.99 -4.63
CA SER A 37 -2.84 -0.08 -3.95
C SER A 37 -4.22 -0.71 -3.83
N ALA A 38 -4.84 -0.56 -2.67
CA ALA A 38 -6.21 -1.03 -2.43
C ALA A 38 -7.05 0.05 -1.75
N PHE A 39 -8.37 -0.07 -1.92
CA PHE A 39 -9.36 0.83 -1.35
C PHE A 39 -10.50 0.04 -0.71
N GLU A 40 -10.77 0.28 0.57
CA GLU A 40 -11.74 -0.48 1.36
C GLU A 40 -12.30 0.39 2.50
N GLU A 41 -13.48 0.04 3.01
CA GLU A 41 -14.13 0.78 4.11
C GLU A 41 -13.36 0.70 5.43
N THR A 42 -12.57 -0.35 5.63
CA THR A 42 -11.80 -0.56 6.87
C THR A 42 -10.30 -0.49 6.62
N PRO A 43 -9.53 0.11 7.55
CA PRO A 43 -8.09 0.26 7.38
C PRO A 43 -7.39 -1.10 7.29
N TRP A 44 -7.85 -2.08 8.06
CA TRP A 44 -7.24 -3.41 8.09
C TRP A 44 -7.41 -4.19 6.78
N ARG A 45 -8.63 -4.18 6.20
CA ARG A 45 -8.87 -4.84 4.91
C ARG A 45 -8.06 -4.19 3.79
N THR A 46 -8.02 -2.86 3.75
CA THR A 46 -7.29 -2.13 2.72
C THR A 46 -5.79 -2.45 2.77
N VAL A 47 -5.20 -2.56 3.96
CA VAL A 47 -3.79 -2.92 4.12
C VAL A 47 -3.55 -4.38 3.74
N GLN A 48 -4.43 -5.32 4.13
CA GLN A 48 -4.28 -6.73 3.77
C GLN A 48 -4.34 -6.96 2.25
N TRP A 49 -5.31 -6.33 1.57
CA TRP A 49 -5.45 -6.45 0.12
C TRP A 49 -4.26 -5.87 -0.63
N ALA A 50 -3.82 -4.66 -0.26
CA ALA A 50 -2.66 -4.05 -0.90
C ALA A 50 -1.37 -4.82 -0.59
N ALA A 51 -1.23 -5.41 0.60
CA ALA A 51 -0.08 -6.24 0.94
C ALA A 51 -0.08 -7.56 0.14
N TRP A 52 -1.25 -8.21 0.03
CA TRP A 52 -1.40 -9.43 -0.77
C TRP A 52 -1.03 -9.19 -2.24
N GLU A 53 -1.52 -8.09 -2.82
CA GLU A 53 -1.19 -7.72 -4.20
C GLU A 53 0.29 -7.40 -4.38
N ALA A 54 0.93 -6.74 -3.40
CA ALA A 54 2.36 -6.44 -3.45
C ALA A 54 3.22 -7.72 -3.39
N LEU A 55 2.82 -8.71 -2.59
CA LEU A 55 3.55 -9.96 -2.41
C LEU A 55 3.24 -11.03 -3.47
N SER A 56 2.11 -10.92 -4.16
CA SER A 56 1.69 -11.90 -5.17
C SER A 56 2.18 -11.58 -6.58
N LYS A 57 2.75 -10.38 -6.79
CA LYS A 57 3.39 -10.01 -8.06
C LYS A 57 4.82 -10.59 -8.08
N PRO A 58 5.21 -11.35 -9.13
CA PRO A 58 6.53 -11.97 -9.24
C PRO A 58 7.65 -10.96 -9.44
#